data_AF-A0A1H2ZG98-F1
#
_entry.id   AF-A0A1H2ZG98-F1
#
_cell.length_a   1.000
_cell.length_b   1.000
_cell.length_c   1.000
_cell.angle_alpha   90.00
_cell.angle_beta   90.00
_cell.angle_gamma   90.00
#
_symmetry.space_group_name_H-M   'P 1'
#
loop_
_entity.id
_entity.type
_entity.pdbx_description
1 polymer ?
#
loop_
_entity_poly.entity_id
_entity_poly.type
_entity_poly.pdbx_seq_one_letter_code
_entity_poly.pdbx_strand_id
1 'polypeptide(L)'
;MEKGHKQKQEQEQEEVQVQLQFLDNGVHRLLIALERLEVFLSIKEGTKIEKYTAMKTHRDKHDDTTIIPTETSYYKEIYLQILSLSIQGHFPKFPKLADSSMKYFLNDILEWYSLRENFIANDIERFAIPILASLTDKTLKPIELSELIYKYVRNLDSDLHHSTKEEKQKVIQEGMIAYIKATNYVEEELRKFEEGNIQVTLTSHARGKAENGYKHLLRSFAILYPEDSIPILLLEKIIKNLHPDILKKEINKVEKAKEIEKEIEKEPEDNEEDIKEIEDKYREINDKSKEIEEESKYIEEESKETRGFKEK
;
A
#
# COMPACT_ATOMS: atom_id res chain seq x y z
N MET A 1 29.63 -31.29 23.15
CA MET A 1 29.61 -30.40 21.96
C MET A 1 28.23 -30.34 21.31
N GLU A 2 27.51 -31.46 21.12
CA GLU A 2 26.12 -31.45 20.59
C GLU A 2 25.09 -30.64 21.40
N LYS A 3 25.11 -30.71 22.75
CA LYS A 3 24.17 -29.95 23.59
C LYS A 3 24.32 -28.42 23.45
N GLY A 4 25.54 -27.93 23.24
CA GLY A 4 25.80 -26.50 23.05
C GLY A 4 25.40 -26.01 21.66
N HIS A 5 25.50 -26.86 20.63
CA HIS A 5 25.00 -26.54 19.29
C HIS A 5 23.46 -26.49 19.25
N LYS A 6 22.80 -27.41 19.95
CA LYS A 6 21.33 -27.47 19.98
C LYS A 6 20.72 -26.26 20.71
N GLN A 7 21.27 -25.87 21.86
CA GLN A 7 20.82 -24.66 22.58
C GLN A 7 21.04 -23.37 21.77
N LYS A 8 22.14 -23.28 21.02
CA LYS A 8 22.40 -22.12 20.15
C LYS A 8 21.40 -22.03 19.00
N GLN A 9 21.04 -23.17 18.39
CA GLN A 9 20.03 -23.22 17.32
C GLN A 9 18.64 -22.85 17.82
N GLU A 10 18.26 -23.31 19.01
CA GLU A 10 16.97 -22.96 19.64
C GLU A 10 16.88 -21.46 19.91
N GLN A 11 17.94 -20.84 20.43
CA GLN A 11 18.01 -19.38 20.65
C GLN A 11 17.95 -18.58 19.35
N GLU A 12 18.66 -19.01 18.30
CA GLU A 12 18.61 -18.35 16.99
C GLU A 12 17.21 -18.43 16.35
N GLN A 13 16.51 -19.56 16.53
CA GLN A 13 15.16 -19.76 16.03
C GLN A 13 14.13 -18.88 16.77
N GLU A 14 14.28 -18.73 18.08
CA GLU A 14 13.44 -17.85 18.90
C GLU A 14 13.64 -16.37 18.51
N GLU A 15 14.89 -15.92 18.35
CA GLU A 15 15.22 -14.55 17.91
C GLU A 15 14.59 -14.24 16.54
N VAL A 16 14.64 -15.20 15.60
CA VAL A 16 14.00 -15.09 14.29
C VAL A 16 12.49 -14.95 14.40
N GLN A 17 11.85 -15.78 15.23
CA GLN A 17 10.39 -15.76 15.40
C GLN A 17 9.90 -14.44 15.99
N VAL A 18 10.57 -13.95 17.03
CA VAL A 18 10.25 -12.66 17.64
C VAL A 18 10.34 -11.54 16.60
N GLN A 19 11.43 -11.47 15.83
CA GLN A 19 11.60 -10.41 14.81
C GLN A 19 10.55 -10.48 13.69
N LEU A 20 10.18 -11.68 13.23
CA LEU A 20 9.12 -11.87 12.25
C LEU A 20 7.76 -11.42 12.79
N GLN A 21 7.44 -11.75 14.05
CA GLN A 21 6.19 -11.34 14.69
C GLN A 21 6.11 -9.82 14.83
N PHE A 22 7.21 -9.15 15.19
CA PHE A 22 7.25 -7.69 15.27
C PHE A 22 7.02 -7.03 13.91
N LEU A 23 7.66 -7.56 12.87
CA LEU A 23 7.48 -7.05 11.51
C LEU A 23 6.05 -7.28 11.00
N ASP A 24 5.46 -8.46 11.25
CA ASP A 24 4.05 -8.74 10.94
C ASP A 24 3.10 -7.78 11.68
N ASN A 25 3.36 -7.54 12.97
CA ASN A 25 2.61 -6.56 13.76
C ASN A 25 2.70 -5.15 13.16
N GLY A 26 3.89 -4.73 12.70
CA GLY A 26 4.09 -3.43 12.07
C GLY A 26 3.31 -3.29 10.76
N VAL A 27 3.40 -4.30 9.88
CA VAL A 27 2.68 -4.29 8.60
C VAL A 27 1.16 -4.35 8.80
N HIS A 28 0.68 -5.19 9.72
CA HIS A 28 -0.76 -5.24 10.03
C HIS A 28 -1.30 -3.91 10.54
N ARG A 29 -0.56 -3.22 11.42
CA ARG A 29 -0.95 -1.88 11.91
C ARG A 29 -0.91 -0.83 10.81
N LEU A 30 0.05 -0.90 9.89
CA LEU A 30 0.09 -0.04 8.72
C LEU A 30 -1.17 -0.21 7.86
N LEU A 31 -1.60 -1.45 7.62
CA LEU A 31 -2.82 -1.73 6.85
C LEU A 31 -4.08 -1.28 7.57
N ILE A 32 -4.16 -1.43 8.90
CA ILE A 32 -5.24 -0.81 9.70
C ILE A 32 -5.26 0.71 9.47
N ALA A 33 -4.13 1.38 9.60
CA ALA A 33 -4.04 2.83 9.44
C ALA A 33 -4.43 3.30 8.02
N LEU A 34 -4.03 2.54 6.99
CA LEU A 34 -4.43 2.80 5.60
C LEU A 34 -5.93 2.63 5.38
N GLU A 35 -6.52 1.53 5.85
CA GLU A 35 -7.96 1.29 5.74
C GLU A 35 -8.76 2.35 6.51
N ARG A 36 -8.27 2.79 7.67
CA ARG A 36 -8.88 3.87 8.45
C ARG A 36 -8.90 5.19 7.69
N LEU A 37 -7.77 5.57 7.09
CA LEU A 37 -7.71 6.76 6.24
C LEU A 37 -8.60 6.62 5.00
N GLU A 38 -8.62 5.45 4.37
CA GLU A 38 -9.47 5.16 3.21
C GLU A 38 -10.95 5.34 3.55
N VAL A 39 -11.42 4.82 4.68
CA VAL A 39 -12.79 5.02 5.16
C VAL A 39 -13.10 6.49 5.36
N PHE A 40 -12.21 7.22 6.03
CA PHE A 40 -12.37 8.65 6.27
C PHE A 40 -12.50 9.43 4.95
N LEU A 41 -11.59 9.20 3.99
CA LEU A 41 -11.60 9.86 2.69
C LEU A 41 -12.85 9.47 1.90
N SER A 42 -13.24 8.19 1.91
CA SER A 42 -14.41 7.71 1.16
C SER A 42 -15.71 8.33 1.68
N ILE A 43 -15.85 8.48 3.01
CA ILE A 43 -17.00 9.19 3.60
C ILE A 43 -17.00 10.66 3.18
N LYS A 44 -15.84 11.32 3.19
CA LYS A 44 -15.69 12.74 2.83
C LYS A 44 -15.99 13.00 1.35
N GLU A 45 -15.59 12.09 0.47
CA GLU A 45 -15.73 12.19 -0.98
C GLU A 45 -17.05 11.57 -1.49
N GLY A 46 -17.80 10.87 -0.64
CA GLY A 46 -19.02 10.17 -1.01
C GLY A 46 -18.77 8.97 -1.92
N THR A 47 -17.61 8.32 -1.80
CA THR A 47 -17.20 7.17 -2.62
C THR A 47 -17.47 5.84 -1.90
N LYS A 48 -17.31 4.76 -2.65
CA LYS A 48 -17.46 3.39 -2.14
C LYS A 48 -16.36 3.07 -1.12
N ILE A 49 -16.76 2.47 -0.01
CA ILE A 49 -15.85 1.86 0.96
C ILE A 49 -15.60 0.41 0.56
N GLU A 50 -14.34 0.01 0.37
CA GLU A 50 -13.98 -1.39 0.12
C GLU A 50 -14.05 -2.25 1.39
N LYS A 51 -14.06 -3.56 1.20
CA LYS A 51 -14.11 -4.51 2.31
C LYS A 51 -12.78 -4.49 3.08
N TYR A 52 -12.85 -4.31 4.40
CA TYR A 52 -11.70 -4.37 5.31
C TYR A 52 -10.98 -5.72 5.27
N THR A 53 -9.65 -5.67 5.32
CA THR A 53 -8.73 -6.81 5.50
C THR A 53 -8.08 -6.79 6.89
N ALA A 54 -7.90 -5.61 7.49
CA ALA A 54 -7.18 -5.43 8.73
C ALA A 54 -8.03 -4.76 9.83
N MET A 55 -8.85 -3.77 9.47
CA MET A 55 -9.78 -3.12 10.40
C MET A 55 -10.84 -4.09 10.93
N LYS A 56 -11.36 -3.78 12.14
CA LYS A 56 -12.39 -4.56 12.84
C LYS A 56 -11.99 -6.01 13.15
N THR A 57 -10.70 -6.34 13.02
CA THR A 57 -10.15 -7.63 13.48
C THR A 57 -9.82 -7.54 14.97
N HIS A 58 -9.52 -8.67 15.61
CA HIS A 58 -9.11 -8.69 17.01
C HIS A 58 -7.78 -7.95 17.27
N ARG A 59 -7.00 -7.65 16.22
CA ARG A 59 -5.74 -6.91 16.27
C ARG A 59 -5.94 -5.41 16.09
N ASP A 60 -7.11 -4.98 15.63
CA ASP A 60 -7.51 -3.57 15.64
C ASP A 60 -7.91 -3.16 17.06
N LYS A 61 -7.07 -2.34 17.68
CA LYS A 61 -7.21 -1.90 19.09
C LYS A 61 -7.68 -0.45 19.22
N HIS A 62 -8.11 0.18 18.12
CA HIS A 62 -8.57 1.56 18.16
C HIS A 62 -9.89 1.70 18.93
N ASP A 63 -9.98 2.75 19.73
CA ASP A 63 -11.21 3.16 20.42
C ASP A 63 -11.68 4.50 19.89
N ASP A 64 -12.29 4.46 18.71
CA ASP A 64 -12.85 5.64 18.04
C ASP A 64 -14.10 6.18 18.75
N THR A 65 -14.63 5.45 19.73
CA THR A 65 -15.81 5.89 20.50
C THR A 65 -15.42 6.90 21.57
N THR A 66 -14.27 6.72 22.21
CA THR A 66 -13.77 7.64 23.24
C THR A 66 -12.72 8.61 22.69
N ILE A 67 -11.96 8.21 21.68
CA ILE A 67 -10.92 9.03 21.05
C ILE A 67 -11.33 9.28 19.60
N ILE A 68 -12.14 10.31 19.39
CA ILE A 68 -12.65 10.67 18.05
C ILE A 68 -11.46 11.11 17.17
N PRO A 69 -11.17 10.40 16.07
CA PRO A 69 -10.07 10.77 15.18
C PRO A 69 -10.37 12.07 14.43
N THR A 70 -9.32 12.86 14.20
CA THR A 70 -9.31 14.02 13.31
C THR A 70 -8.65 13.66 11.98
N GLU A 71 -8.84 14.48 10.93
CA GLU A 71 -8.12 14.31 9.66
C GLU A 71 -6.61 14.16 9.91
N THR A 72 -6.01 15.09 10.65
CA THR A 72 -4.59 15.07 11.01
C THR A 72 -4.17 13.81 11.75
N SER A 73 -5.01 13.25 12.63
CA SER A 73 -4.64 12.02 13.35
C SER A 73 -4.56 10.80 12.45
N TYR A 74 -5.41 10.68 11.42
CA TYR A 74 -5.30 9.57 10.45
C TYR A 74 -3.97 9.60 9.69
N TYR A 75 -3.56 10.79 9.20
CA TYR A 75 -2.27 10.93 8.54
C TYR A 75 -1.09 10.65 9.49
N LYS A 76 -1.17 11.12 10.73
CA LYS A 76 -0.12 10.87 11.75
C LYS A 76 -0.07 9.40 12.18
N GLU A 77 -1.19 8.68 12.16
CA GLU A 77 -1.24 7.25 12.43
C GLU A 77 -0.39 6.48 11.40
N ILE A 78 -0.60 6.74 10.11
CA ILE A 78 0.18 6.14 9.02
C ILE A 78 1.66 6.53 9.14
N TYR A 79 1.96 7.82 9.39
CA TYR A 79 3.33 8.30 9.60
C TYR A 79 4.07 7.49 10.68
N LEU A 80 3.42 7.25 11.83
CA LEU A 80 4.00 6.46 12.92
C LEU A 80 4.22 4.99 12.51
N GLN A 81 3.32 4.40 11.72
CA GLN A 81 3.51 3.03 11.24
C GLN A 81 4.65 2.92 10.22
N ILE A 82 4.82 3.92 9.36
CA ILE A 82 5.93 3.98 8.40
C ILE A 82 7.28 4.12 9.15
N LEU A 83 7.35 4.96 10.18
CA LEU A 83 8.53 5.05 11.06
C LEU A 83 8.83 3.72 11.76
N SER A 84 7.79 3.02 12.24
CA SER A 84 7.95 1.70 12.83
C SER A 84 8.51 0.70 11.81
N LEU A 85 8.02 0.74 10.57
CA LEU A 85 8.44 -0.15 9.48
C LEU A 85 9.90 0.08 9.03
N SER A 86 10.39 1.32 9.05
CA SER A 86 11.78 1.62 8.68
C SER A 86 12.78 1.08 9.71
N ILE A 87 12.37 1.00 10.98
CA ILE A 87 13.17 0.45 12.08
C ILE A 87 13.06 -1.09 12.12
N GLN A 88 11.88 -1.63 11.83
CA GLN A 88 11.60 -3.06 11.88
C GLN A 88 12.11 -3.82 10.65
N GLY A 89 12.45 -5.09 10.84
CA GLY A 89 12.91 -5.97 9.75
C GLY A 89 14.38 -5.78 9.35
N HIS A 90 15.19 -5.16 10.20
CA HIS A 90 16.65 -5.26 10.09
C HIS A 90 17.10 -6.58 10.71
N PHE A 91 17.40 -7.58 9.87
CA PHE A 91 17.89 -8.90 10.30
C PHE A 91 19.41 -9.02 10.02
N PRO A 92 20.29 -8.30 10.73
CA PRO A 92 21.73 -8.27 10.41
C PRO A 92 22.38 -9.65 10.53
N LYS A 93 21.87 -10.50 11.43
CA LYS A 93 22.31 -11.88 11.60
C LYS A 93 21.72 -12.84 10.55
N PHE A 94 20.61 -12.48 9.90
CA PHE A 94 19.83 -13.35 9.01
C PHE A 94 19.42 -12.64 7.69
N PRO A 95 20.37 -12.25 6.82
CA PRO A 95 20.07 -11.44 5.64
C PRO A 95 19.11 -12.14 4.64
N LYS A 96 19.20 -13.46 4.46
CA LYS A 96 18.26 -14.20 3.58
C LYS A 96 16.82 -14.19 4.09
N LEU A 97 16.65 -14.15 5.41
CA LEU A 97 15.34 -14.03 6.03
C LEU A 97 14.78 -12.63 5.81
N ALA A 98 15.63 -11.59 5.85
CA ALA A 98 15.23 -10.24 5.51
C ALA A 98 14.61 -10.20 4.11
N ASP A 99 15.32 -10.70 3.08
CA ASP A 99 14.83 -10.67 1.70
C ASP A 99 13.51 -11.43 1.52
N SER A 100 13.40 -12.63 2.12
CA SER A 100 12.20 -13.46 2.03
C SER A 100 11.01 -12.82 2.72
N SER A 101 11.24 -12.18 3.87
CA SER A 101 10.22 -11.45 4.63
C SER A 101 9.78 -10.19 3.88
N MET A 102 10.74 -9.41 3.37
CA MET A 102 10.43 -8.21 2.58
C MET A 102 9.64 -8.56 1.33
N LYS A 103 9.98 -9.68 0.66
CA LYS A 103 9.19 -10.20 -0.46
C LYS A 103 7.74 -10.53 -0.05
N TYR A 104 7.56 -11.23 1.07
CA TYR A 104 6.23 -11.56 1.59
C TYR A 104 5.40 -10.31 1.86
N PHE A 105 5.94 -9.36 2.64
CA PHE A 105 5.19 -8.15 3.00
C PHE A 105 4.98 -7.19 1.84
N LEU A 106 5.90 -7.13 0.88
CA LEU A 106 5.68 -6.40 -0.36
C LEU A 106 4.52 -7.00 -1.16
N ASN A 107 4.42 -8.33 -1.21
CA ASN A 107 3.29 -8.99 -1.88
C ASN A 107 1.97 -8.58 -1.22
N ASP A 108 1.94 -8.60 0.10
CA ASP A 108 0.78 -8.27 0.92
C ASP A 108 0.33 -6.80 0.72
N ILE A 109 1.28 -5.86 0.69
CA ILE A 109 1.01 -4.44 0.40
C ILE A 109 0.47 -4.27 -1.03
N LEU A 110 1.04 -4.95 -2.02
CA LEU A 110 0.57 -4.86 -3.41
C LEU A 110 -0.81 -5.49 -3.57
N GLU A 111 -1.09 -6.59 -2.90
CA GLU A 111 -2.43 -7.19 -2.88
C GLU A 111 -3.43 -6.21 -2.26
N TRP A 112 -3.08 -5.52 -1.19
CA TRP A 112 -3.94 -4.48 -0.61
C TRP A 112 -4.27 -3.36 -1.63
N TYR A 113 -3.26 -2.81 -2.32
CA TYR A 113 -3.47 -1.79 -3.36
C TYR A 113 -4.27 -2.31 -4.57
N SER A 114 -4.37 -3.62 -4.78
CA SER A 114 -5.19 -4.17 -5.87
C SER A 114 -6.70 -3.96 -5.67
N LEU A 115 -7.15 -3.76 -4.42
CA LEU A 115 -8.53 -3.38 -4.11
C LEU A 115 -8.90 -2.00 -4.68
N ARG A 116 -7.88 -1.19 -4.97
CA ARG A 116 -8.03 0.19 -5.39
C ARG A 116 -7.87 0.38 -6.90
N GLU A 117 -7.85 -0.70 -7.69
CA GLU A 117 -7.60 -0.66 -9.14
C GLU A 117 -8.52 0.29 -9.94
N ASN A 118 -9.72 0.57 -9.43
CA ASN A 118 -10.72 1.45 -10.04
C ASN A 118 -10.88 2.80 -9.30
N PHE A 119 -10.05 3.07 -8.28
CA PHE A 119 -10.10 4.32 -7.52
C PHE A 119 -9.27 5.39 -8.22
N ILE A 120 -9.75 6.63 -8.12
CA ILE A 120 -8.94 7.81 -8.48
C ILE A 120 -7.82 7.93 -7.45
N ALA A 121 -6.60 8.10 -7.93
CA ALA A 121 -5.43 8.22 -7.09
C ALA A 121 -5.56 9.40 -6.12
N ASN A 122 -5.34 9.15 -4.83
CA ASN A 122 -5.39 10.16 -3.78
C ASN A 122 -4.24 9.96 -2.76
N ASP A 123 -4.37 10.52 -1.56
CA ASP A 123 -3.31 10.45 -0.54
C ASP A 123 -2.97 9.01 -0.11
N ILE A 124 -3.87 8.05 -0.29
CA ILE A 124 -3.60 6.62 -0.06
C ILE A 124 -2.50 6.10 -0.99
N GLU A 125 -2.57 6.45 -2.27
CA GLU A 125 -1.54 6.12 -3.25
C GLU A 125 -0.24 6.90 -2.98
N ARG A 126 -0.33 8.17 -2.54
CA ARG A 126 0.87 8.95 -2.17
C ARG A 126 1.69 8.27 -1.07
N PHE A 127 1.03 7.67 -0.08
CA PHE A 127 1.70 6.94 1.00
C PHE A 127 2.44 5.69 0.55
N ALA A 128 2.17 5.14 -0.63
CA ALA A 128 2.90 3.98 -1.15
C ALA A 128 4.41 4.27 -1.25
N ILE A 129 4.82 5.50 -1.59
CA ILE A 129 6.24 5.87 -1.72
C ILE A 129 7.01 5.69 -0.41
N PRO A 130 6.64 6.39 0.70
CA PRO A 130 7.35 6.22 1.96
C PRO A 130 7.19 4.82 2.57
N ILE A 131 6.09 4.11 2.30
CA ILE A 131 5.91 2.69 2.69
C ILE A 131 6.96 1.81 2.00
N LEU A 132 7.06 1.91 0.67
CA LEU A 132 7.99 1.13 -0.14
C LEU A 132 9.46 1.43 0.22
N ALA A 133 9.77 2.72 0.44
CA ALA A 133 11.07 3.15 0.90
C ALA A 133 11.41 2.53 2.27
N SER A 134 10.50 2.62 3.24
CA SER A 134 10.71 2.08 4.61
C SER A 134 10.80 0.56 4.65
N LEU A 135 10.09 -0.12 3.76
CA LEU A 135 10.17 -1.57 3.64
C LEU A 135 11.56 -1.99 3.12
N THR A 136 12.12 -1.26 2.15
CA THR A 136 13.29 -1.75 1.39
C THR A 136 14.62 -1.11 1.76
N ASP A 137 14.62 0.11 2.31
CA ASP A 137 15.81 0.81 2.76
C ASP A 137 15.81 0.93 4.28
N LYS A 138 16.55 0.03 4.93
CA LYS A 138 16.73 0.01 6.39
C LYS A 138 17.77 1.00 6.91
N THR A 139 18.34 1.82 6.03
CA THR A 139 19.27 2.89 6.40
C THR A 139 18.59 4.26 6.52
N LEU A 140 17.32 4.36 6.09
CA LEU A 140 16.52 5.58 6.18
C LEU A 140 16.38 6.04 7.63
N LYS A 141 16.91 7.23 7.90
CA LYS A 141 16.74 7.90 9.18
C LYS A 141 15.33 8.48 9.29
N PRO A 142 14.80 8.65 10.51
CA PRO A 142 13.49 9.27 10.72
C PRO A 142 13.32 10.62 10.00
N ILE A 143 14.36 11.47 10.00
CA ILE A 143 14.33 12.79 9.35
C ILE A 143 14.16 12.66 7.83
N GLU A 144 14.91 11.76 7.19
CA GLU A 144 14.84 11.52 5.74
C GLU A 144 13.46 10.96 5.35
N LEU A 145 12.87 10.14 6.22
CA LEU A 145 11.51 9.64 6.04
C LEU A 145 10.45 10.73 6.21
N SER A 146 10.62 11.64 7.18
CA SER A 146 9.76 12.81 7.33
C SER A 146 9.84 13.70 6.08
N GLU A 147 11.03 13.91 5.51
CA GLU A 147 11.22 14.65 4.27
C GLU A 147 10.54 13.98 3.07
N LEU A 148 10.61 12.64 2.97
CA LEU A 148 9.88 11.89 1.93
C LEU A 148 8.36 12.07 2.05
N ILE A 149 7.84 12.01 3.28
CA ILE A 149 6.40 12.19 3.54
C ILE A 149 5.98 13.63 3.25
N TYR A 150 6.79 14.62 3.65
CA TYR A 150 6.59 16.02 3.30
C TYR A 150 6.57 16.24 1.78
N LYS A 151 7.55 15.67 1.05
CA LYS A 151 7.70 15.84 -0.39
C LYS A 151 6.55 15.21 -1.18
N TYR A 152 6.19 13.96 -0.87
CA TYR A 152 5.31 13.17 -1.73
C TYR A 152 3.87 13.09 -1.24
N VAL A 153 3.64 13.21 0.07
CA VAL A 153 2.32 13.02 0.67
C VAL A 153 1.74 14.35 1.13
N ARG A 154 2.25 14.90 2.23
CA ARG A 154 1.71 16.10 2.87
C ARG A 154 2.67 16.66 3.90
N ASN A 155 2.57 17.96 4.17
CA ASN A 155 3.18 18.53 5.36
C ASN A 155 2.44 18.04 6.61
N LEU A 156 3.11 17.20 7.40
CA LEU A 156 2.62 16.68 8.68
C LEU A 156 3.33 17.30 9.89
N ASP A 157 4.11 18.37 9.68
CA ASP A 157 4.88 19.01 10.74
C ASP A 157 3.97 19.40 11.91
N SER A 158 4.35 18.88 13.08
CA SER A 158 3.83 19.33 14.36
C SER A 158 4.88 20.21 15.01
N ASP A 159 5.01 21.44 14.50
CA ASP A 159 5.91 22.40 15.09
C ASP A 159 5.39 22.83 16.47
N LEU A 160 6.13 22.45 17.52
CA LEU A 160 5.87 22.87 18.89
C LEU A 160 6.60 24.18 19.24
N HIS A 161 7.48 24.72 18.39
CA HIS A 161 8.27 25.91 18.71
C HIS A 161 7.40 27.10 19.09
N HIS A 162 6.26 27.25 18.41
CA HIS A 162 5.26 28.30 18.66
C HIS A 162 4.26 27.98 19.78
N SER A 163 4.28 26.77 20.36
CA SER A 163 3.42 26.42 21.49
C SER A 163 3.88 27.07 22.80
N THR A 164 2.91 27.32 23.67
CA THR A 164 3.13 27.81 25.04
C THR A 164 3.90 26.78 25.88
N LYS A 165 4.45 27.22 27.02
CA LYS A 165 5.18 26.32 27.93
C LYS A 165 4.23 25.27 28.52
N GLU A 166 3.01 25.67 28.84
CA GLU A 166 1.96 24.82 29.39
C GLU A 166 1.54 23.73 28.38
N GLU A 167 1.35 24.10 27.11
CA GLU A 167 1.04 23.15 26.03
C GLU A 167 2.20 22.17 25.81
N LYS A 168 3.44 22.65 25.76
CA LYS A 168 4.64 21.80 25.67
C LYS A 168 4.69 20.80 26.82
N GLN A 169 4.47 21.28 28.05
CA GLN A 169 4.47 20.43 29.23
C GLN A 169 3.37 19.37 29.17
N LYS A 170 2.15 19.75 28.77
CA LYS A 170 1.03 18.84 28.61
C LYS A 170 1.34 17.75 27.56
N VAL A 171 1.81 18.13 26.38
CA VAL A 171 2.17 17.19 25.31
C VAL A 171 3.27 16.23 25.76
N ILE A 172 4.29 16.71 26.50
CA ILE A 172 5.35 15.85 27.06
C ILE A 172 4.77 14.86 28.07
N GLN A 173 3.90 15.31 28.98
CA GLN A 173 3.29 14.44 29.99
C GLN A 173 2.40 13.37 29.36
N GLU A 174 1.52 13.76 28.44
CA GLU A 174 0.63 12.84 27.71
C GLU A 174 1.45 11.85 26.86
N GLY A 175 2.47 12.34 26.17
CA GLY A 175 3.40 11.51 25.39
C GLY A 175 4.15 10.49 26.25
N MET A 176 4.61 10.88 27.44
CA MET A 176 5.29 9.96 28.36
C MET A 176 4.35 8.89 28.91
N ILE A 177 3.11 9.26 29.24
CA ILE A 177 2.08 8.30 29.68
C ILE A 177 1.77 7.31 28.56
N ALA A 178 1.60 7.78 27.33
CA ALA A 178 1.35 6.93 26.16
C ALA A 178 2.54 5.99 25.90
N TYR A 179 3.77 6.50 25.99
CA TYR A 179 4.99 5.71 25.86
C TYR A 179 5.05 4.58 26.90
N ILE A 180 4.85 4.89 28.19
CA ILE A 180 4.87 3.87 29.27
C ILE A 180 3.80 2.80 29.02
N LYS A 181 2.58 3.19 28.64
CA LYS A 181 1.50 2.24 28.33
C LYS A 181 1.86 1.34 27.15
N ALA A 182 2.43 1.90 26.09
CA ALA A 182 2.86 1.15 24.92
C ALA A 182 3.99 0.17 25.26
N THR A 183 4.99 0.59 26.03
CA THR A 183 6.08 -0.27 26.49
C THR A 183 5.56 -1.44 27.33
N ASN A 184 4.73 -1.16 28.34
CA ASN A 184 4.16 -2.22 29.19
C ASN A 184 3.35 -3.23 28.37
N TYR A 185 2.57 -2.76 27.40
CA TYR A 185 1.80 -3.64 26.52
C TYR A 185 2.73 -4.52 25.65
N VAL A 186 3.76 -3.93 25.04
CA VAL A 186 4.72 -4.68 24.20
C VAL A 186 5.48 -5.72 25.02
N GLU A 187 5.92 -5.38 26.24
CA GLU A 187 6.59 -6.31 27.15
C GLU A 187 5.68 -7.48 27.56
N GLU A 188 4.40 -7.20 27.83
CA GLU A 188 3.43 -8.24 28.17
C GLU A 188 3.17 -9.20 27.00
N GLU A 189 3.00 -8.67 25.80
CA GLU A 189 2.78 -9.49 24.59
C GLU A 189 4.02 -10.30 24.22
N LEU A 190 5.22 -9.73 24.40
CA LEU A 190 6.48 -10.45 24.20
C LEU A 190 6.61 -11.61 25.18
N ARG A 191 6.34 -11.39 26.47
CA ARG A 191 6.37 -12.45 27.49
C ARG A 191 5.37 -13.57 27.16
N LYS A 192 4.14 -13.24 26.73
CA LYS A 192 3.15 -14.24 26.31
C LYS A 192 3.65 -15.06 25.11
N PHE A 193 4.34 -14.42 24.17
CA PHE A 193 4.89 -15.07 22.99
C PHE A 193 6.01 -16.06 23.36
N GLU A 194 6.97 -15.63 24.18
CA GLU A 194 8.10 -16.44 24.66
C GLU A 194 7.64 -17.61 25.54
N GLU A 195 6.74 -17.38 26.50
CA GLU A 195 6.22 -18.43 27.39
C GLU A 195 5.30 -19.42 26.68
N GLY A 196 4.60 -19.00 25.62
CA GLY A 196 3.61 -19.80 24.92
C GLY A 196 4.18 -20.78 23.88
N ASN A 197 5.49 -20.73 23.58
CA ASN A 197 6.12 -21.47 22.49
C ASN A 197 5.34 -21.35 21.16
N ILE A 198 4.86 -20.12 20.89
CA ILE A 198 3.93 -19.83 19.78
C ILE A 198 4.71 -19.78 18.48
N GLN A 199 4.35 -20.64 17.52
CA GLN A 199 4.89 -20.55 16.17
C GLN A 199 4.29 -19.35 15.43
N VAL A 200 5.15 -18.47 14.90
CA VAL A 200 4.70 -17.30 14.13
C VAL A 200 3.87 -17.74 12.92
N THR A 201 2.63 -17.27 12.87
CA THR A 201 1.78 -17.35 11.69
C THR A 201 1.64 -15.96 11.12
N LEU A 202 2.26 -15.70 9.98
CA LEU A 202 2.18 -14.41 9.31
C LEU A 202 0.73 -14.15 8.90
N THR A 203 0.27 -12.92 9.14
CA THR A 203 -1.05 -12.50 8.73
C THR A 203 -1.03 -12.25 7.23
N SER A 204 -2.04 -12.76 6.56
CA SER A 204 -2.25 -12.52 5.14
C SER A 204 -3.39 -11.54 5.00
N HIS A 205 -3.13 -10.47 4.26
CA HIS A 205 -4.12 -9.49 3.81
C HIS A 205 -4.45 -9.73 2.33
N ALA A 206 -4.15 -10.94 1.84
CA ALA A 206 -4.29 -11.30 0.45
C ALA A 206 -5.71 -11.08 -0.06
N ARG A 207 -5.84 -10.11 -0.96
CA ARG A 207 -7.02 -9.87 -1.77
C ARG A 207 -6.59 -9.35 -3.14
N GLY A 208 -7.17 -9.93 -4.19
CA GLY A 208 -6.75 -9.66 -5.56
C GLY A 208 -5.38 -10.25 -5.88
N LYS A 209 -4.69 -9.67 -6.87
CA LYS A 209 -3.36 -10.11 -7.33
C LYS A 209 -2.38 -8.96 -7.15
N ALA A 210 -1.19 -9.24 -6.61
CA ALA A 210 -0.11 -8.25 -6.50
C ALA A 210 0.20 -7.53 -7.82
N GLU A 211 0.04 -8.22 -8.96
CA GLU A 211 0.18 -7.62 -10.31
C GLU A 211 -0.79 -6.46 -10.54
N ASN A 212 -2.04 -6.57 -10.10
CA ASN A 212 -3.03 -5.51 -10.25
C ASN A 212 -2.68 -4.30 -9.36
N GLY A 213 -2.24 -4.53 -8.13
CA GLY A 213 -1.79 -3.45 -7.25
C GLY A 213 -0.55 -2.74 -7.78
N TYR A 214 0.41 -3.47 -8.35
CA TYR A 214 1.56 -2.88 -9.04
C TYR A 214 1.12 -1.97 -10.19
N LYS A 215 0.21 -2.43 -11.06
CA LYS A 215 -0.34 -1.64 -12.16
C LYS A 215 -1.09 -0.40 -11.69
N HIS A 216 -1.88 -0.55 -10.64
CA HIS A 216 -2.61 0.54 -10.01
C HIS A 216 -1.65 1.62 -9.51
N LEU A 217 -0.61 1.23 -8.77
CA LEU A 217 0.40 2.15 -8.26
C LEU A 217 1.18 2.84 -9.39
N LEU A 218 1.56 2.11 -10.45
CA LEU A 218 2.23 2.72 -11.61
C LEU A 218 1.38 3.82 -12.25
N ARG A 219 0.10 3.52 -12.54
CA ARG A 219 -0.83 4.49 -13.13
C ARG A 219 -1.05 5.67 -12.18
N SER A 220 -1.24 5.39 -10.90
CA SER A 220 -1.43 6.38 -9.86
C SER A 220 -0.24 7.32 -9.72
N PHE A 221 0.99 6.80 -9.76
CA PHE A 221 2.20 7.63 -9.70
C PHE A 221 2.37 8.51 -10.94
N ALA A 222 2.06 8.01 -12.14
CA ALA A 222 2.07 8.82 -13.35
C ALA A 222 1.07 9.98 -13.30
N ILE A 223 -0.08 9.78 -12.64
CA ILE A 223 -1.11 10.82 -12.43
C ILE A 223 -0.70 11.80 -11.34
N LEU A 224 -0.20 11.31 -10.19
CA LEU A 224 0.11 12.13 -9.02
C LEU A 224 1.42 12.91 -9.18
N TYR A 225 2.36 12.42 -9.99
CA TYR A 225 3.71 12.95 -10.16
C TYR A 225 4.15 12.97 -11.64
N PRO A 226 3.44 13.69 -12.53
CA PRO A 226 3.72 13.67 -13.97
C PRO A 226 5.12 14.19 -14.34
N GLU A 227 5.72 15.02 -13.49
CA GLU A 227 7.04 15.64 -13.70
C GLU A 227 8.16 15.00 -12.86
N ASP A 228 7.84 14.07 -11.95
CA ASP A 228 8.82 13.39 -11.09
C ASP A 228 8.76 11.88 -11.31
N SER A 229 9.76 11.34 -11.99
CA SER A 229 9.84 9.89 -12.27
C SER A 229 10.34 9.05 -11.08
N ILE A 230 10.82 9.67 -9.99
CA ILE A 230 11.41 8.96 -8.85
C ILE A 230 10.44 7.93 -8.24
N PRO A 231 9.14 8.23 -8.00
CA PRO A 231 8.18 7.25 -7.48
C PRO A 231 8.06 5.99 -8.34
N ILE A 232 8.01 6.15 -9.67
CA ILE A 232 7.92 5.03 -10.62
C ILE A 232 9.21 4.22 -10.59
N LEU A 233 10.37 4.89 -10.67
CA LEU A 233 11.68 4.23 -10.64
C LEU A 233 11.91 3.47 -9.32
N LEU A 234 11.45 4.02 -8.19
CA LEU A 234 11.50 3.35 -6.90
C LEU A 234 10.69 2.06 -6.93
N LEU A 235 9.44 2.13 -7.37
CA LEU A 235 8.55 0.97 -7.47
C LEU A 235 9.16 -0.10 -8.38
N GLU A 236 9.59 0.26 -9.59
CA GLU A 236 10.20 -0.68 -10.54
C GLU A 236 11.46 -1.34 -9.98
N LYS A 237 12.34 -0.58 -9.33
CA LYS A 237 13.55 -1.11 -8.68
C LYS A 237 13.19 -2.13 -7.61
N ILE A 238 12.20 -1.83 -6.78
CA ILE A 238 11.75 -2.72 -5.69
C ILE A 238 11.13 -4.00 -6.25
N ILE A 239 10.23 -3.89 -7.24
CA ILE A 239 9.62 -5.06 -7.88
C ILE A 239 10.69 -5.91 -8.57
N LYS A 240 11.64 -5.30 -9.29
CA LYS A 240 12.73 -6.03 -9.95
C LYS A 240 13.56 -6.86 -8.97
N ASN A 241 13.78 -6.35 -7.77
CA ASN A 241 14.60 -7.01 -6.75
C ASN A 241 13.83 -8.12 -6.01
N LEU A 242 12.56 -7.87 -5.65
CA LEU A 242 11.81 -8.76 -4.75
C LEU A 242 10.75 -9.62 -5.45
N HIS A 243 10.16 -9.13 -6.55
CA HIS A 243 9.12 -9.82 -7.34
C HIS A 243 9.37 -9.71 -8.87
N PRO A 244 10.54 -10.18 -9.37
CA PRO A 244 10.87 -10.09 -10.80
C PRO A 244 9.86 -10.81 -11.71
N ASP A 245 9.13 -11.79 -11.17
CA ASP A 245 8.12 -12.54 -11.92
C ASP A 245 6.90 -11.69 -12.31
N ILE A 246 6.61 -10.62 -11.56
CA ILE A 246 5.59 -9.63 -11.94
C ILE A 246 6.03 -8.92 -13.22
N LEU A 247 7.29 -8.47 -13.29
CA LEU A 247 7.84 -7.79 -14.47
C LEU A 247 7.94 -8.72 -15.68
N LYS A 248 8.36 -9.97 -15.51
CA LYS A 248 8.44 -10.95 -16.61
C LYS A 248 7.07 -11.17 -17.26
N LYS A 249 6.00 -11.23 -16.46
CA LYS A 249 4.64 -11.38 -16.99
C LYS A 249 4.18 -10.15 -17.77
N GLU A 250 4.59 -8.96 -17.33
CA GLU A 250 4.29 -7.71 -18.04
C GLU A 250 5.08 -7.58 -19.35
N ILE A 251 6.39 -7.86 -19.31
CA ILE A 251 7.25 -7.86 -20.51
C ILE A 251 6.73 -8.87 -21.53
N ASN A 252 6.40 -10.10 -21.11
CA ASN A 252 5.84 -11.12 -21.99
C ASN A 252 4.47 -10.73 -22.58
N LYS A 253 3.66 -9.91 -21.89
CA LYS A 253 2.40 -9.37 -22.44
C LYS A 253 2.66 -8.31 -23.50
N VAL A 254 3.63 -7.42 -23.25
CA VAL A 254 4.05 -6.38 -24.21
C VAL A 254 4.70 -7.00 -25.45
N GLU A 255 5.54 -8.02 -25.28
CA GLU A 255 6.17 -8.75 -26.38
C GLU A 255 5.13 -9.52 -27.19
N LYS A 256 4.18 -10.20 -26.55
CA LYS A 256 3.05 -10.84 -27.26
C LYS A 256 2.16 -9.84 -27.99
N ALA A 257 1.87 -8.68 -27.39
CA ALA A 257 1.11 -7.63 -28.08
C ALA A 257 1.85 -7.10 -29.31
N LYS A 258 3.18 -6.93 -29.22
CA LYS A 258 4.03 -6.53 -30.35
C LYS A 258 4.20 -7.63 -31.40
N GLU A 259 4.16 -8.90 -31.01
CA GLU A 259 4.14 -10.04 -31.94
C GLU A 259 2.82 -10.09 -32.71
N ILE A 260 1.69 -9.88 -32.03
CA ILE A 260 0.37 -9.77 -32.67
C ILE A 260 0.32 -8.56 -33.61
N GLU A 261 0.85 -7.39 -33.21
CA GLU A 261 0.96 -6.21 -34.10
C GLU A 261 1.85 -6.49 -35.32
N LYS A 262 2.93 -7.25 -35.16
CA LYS A 262 3.81 -7.66 -36.28
C LYS A 262 3.22 -8.74 -37.17
N GLU A 263 2.36 -9.60 -36.65
CA GLU A 263 1.57 -10.56 -37.43
C GLU A 263 0.48 -9.83 -38.23
N ILE A 264 -0.10 -8.76 -37.68
CA ILE A 264 -1.03 -7.88 -38.40
C ILE A 264 -0.30 -7.06 -39.49
N GLU A 265 0.97 -6.67 -39.28
CA GLU A 265 1.78 -6.00 -40.30
C GLU A 265 2.35 -6.95 -41.39
N LYS A 266 2.22 -8.27 -41.23
CA LYS A 266 2.68 -9.28 -42.20
C LYS A 266 1.54 -10.12 -42.76
N GLU A 267 0.65 -9.47 -43.51
CA GLU A 267 0.19 -9.84 -44.87
C GLU A 267 -0.92 -8.86 -45.29
N PRO A 268 -0.94 -8.46 -46.56
CA PRO A 268 -1.94 -9.09 -47.40
C PRO A 268 -1.35 -9.52 -48.76
N GLU A 269 -1.44 -10.81 -49.06
CA GLU A 269 -1.66 -11.24 -50.44
C GLU A 269 -3.15 -11.60 -50.58
N ASP A 270 -3.85 -10.76 -51.36
CA ASP A 270 -5.13 -10.95 -52.04
C ASP A 270 -6.13 -11.95 -51.46
N ASN A 271 -7.07 -11.45 -50.66
CA ASN A 271 -8.43 -12.00 -50.60
C ASN A 271 -9.43 -10.87 -50.26
N GLU A 272 -9.99 -10.24 -51.29
CA GLU A 272 -10.93 -9.10 -51.18
C GLU A 272 -12.22 -9.41 -50.40
N GLU A 273 -12.58 -10.68 -50.21
CA GLU A 273 -13.77 -11.07 -49.43
C GLU A 273 -13.54 -11.01 -47.90
N ASP A 274 -12.34 -11.35 -47.41
CA ASP A 274 -12.03 -11.37 -45.98
C ASP A 274 -11.76 -9.95 -45.43
N ILE A 275 -11.17 -9.07 -46.25
CA ILE A 275 -10.95 -7.65 -45.91
C ILE A 275 -12.29 -6.94 -45.71
N LYS A 276 -13.31 -7.28 -46.53
CA LYS A 276 -14.63 -6.65 -46.43
C LYS A 276 -15.38 -7.09 -45.17
N GLU A 277 -15.26 -8.36 -44.77
CA GLU A 277 -15.83 -8.85 -43.51
C GLU A 277 -15.13 -8.23 -42.28
N ILE A 278 -13.82 -7.98 -42.37
CA ILE A 278 -13.05 -7.32 -41.31
C ILE A 278 -13.36 -5.81 -41.26
N GLU A 279 -13.46 -5.12 -42.40
CA GLU A 279 -13.88 -3.72 -42.46
C GLU A 279 -15.30 -3.52 -41.94
N ASP A 280 -16.22 -4.45 -42.24
CA ASP A 280 -17.59 -4.43 -41.73
C ASP A 280 -17.62 -4.67 -40.21
N LYS A 281 -16.80 -5.60 -39.68
CA LYS A 281 -16.63 -5.79 -38.21
C LYS A 281 -15.99 -4.58 -37.54
N TYR A 282 -15.00 -3.94 -38.17
CA TYR A 282 -14.39 -2.72 -37.64
C TYR A 282 -15.36 -1.54 -37.64
N ARG A 283 -16.21 -1.41 -38.67
CA ARG A 283 -17.30 -0.42 -38.67
C ARG A 283 -18.31 -0.70 -37.58
N GLU A 284 -18.74 -1.96 -37.42
CA GLU A 284 -19.70 -2.34 -36.39
C GLU A 284 -19.15 -2.06 -34.97
N ILE A 285 -17.86 -2.30 -34.75
CA ILE A 285 -17.18 -1.97 -33.48
C ILE A 285 -17.12 -0.45 -33.28
N ASN A 286 -16.75 0.31 -34.31
CA ASN A 286 -16.62 1.76 -34.20
C ASN A 286 -17.97 2.46 -34.01
N ASP A 287 -19.03 1.95 -34.64
CA ASP A 287 -20.39 2.45 -34.45
C ASP A 287 -20.91 2.12 -33.04
N LYS A 288 -20.65 0.91 -32.51
CA LYS A 288 -20.93 0.57 -31.10
C LYS A 288 -20.14 1.43 -30.11
N SER A 289 -18.88 1.76 -30.41
CA SER A 289 -18.08 2.65 -29.56
C SER A 289 -18.63 4.07 -29.53
N LYS A 290 -19.15 4.58 -30.65
CA LYS A 290 -19.83 5.89 -30.68
C LYS A 290 -21.14 5.88 -29.92
N GLU A 291 -21.92 4.80 -30.04
CA GLU A 291 -23.18 4.63 -29.32
C GLU A 291 -22.95 4.61 -27.79
N ILE A 292 -21.89 3.93 -27.33
CA ILE A 292 -21.46 3.93 -25.91
C ILE A 292 -20.98 5.32 -25.46
N GLU A 293 -20.27 6.06 -26.31
CA GLU A 293 -19.81 7.42 -25.99
C GLU A 293 -20.98 8.42 -25.90
N GLU A 294 -22.00 8.24 -26.74
CA GLU A 294 -23.25 9.02 -26.69
C GLU A 294 -24.11 8.67 -25.47
N GLU A 295 -24.26 7.38 -25.13
CA GLU A 295 -24.90 6.96 -23.87
C GLU A 295 -24.16 7.50 -22.64
N SER A 296 -22.83 7.51 -22.66
CA SER A 296 -22.02 8.05 -21.57
C SER A 296 -22.23 9.56 -21.39
N LYS A 297 -22.35 10.31 -22.49
CA LYS A 297 -22.69 11.74 -22.45
C LYS A 297 -24.10 11.98 -21.92
N TYR A 298 -25.06 11.15 -22.30
CA TYR A 298 -26.44 11.25 -21.81
C TYR A 298 -26.52 10.99 -20.29
N ILE A 299 -25.82 9.96 -19.79
CA ILE A 299 -25.73 9.66 -18.36
C ILE A 299 -25.04 10.82 -17.61
N GLU A 300 -24.03 11.45 -18.20
CA GLU A 300 -23.35 12.59 -17.59
C GLU A 300 -24.24 13.85 -17.53
N GLU A 301 -25.07 14.09 -18.55
CA GLU A 301 -26.06 15.18 -18.56
C GLU A 301 -27.23 14.94 -17.60
N GLU A 302 -27.76 13.71 -17.53
CA GLU A 302 -28.82 13.33 -16.57
C GLU A 302 -28.32 13.41 -15.11
N SER A 303 -27.03 13.12 -14.88
CA SER A 303 -26.38 13.30 -13.58
C SER A 303 -26.21 14.78 -13.17
N LYS A 304 -26.12 15.69 -14.16
CA LYS A 304 -26.04 17.14 -13.92
C LYS A 304 -27.42 17.73 -13.64
N GLU A 305 -28.48 17.27 -14.32
CA GLU A 305 -29.86 17.68 -14.03
C GLU A 305 -30.36 17.18 -12.66
N THR A 306 -30.03 15.95 -12.27
CA THR A 306 -30.41 15.40 -10.95
C THR A 306 -29.65 16.03 -9.78
N ARG A 307 -28.46 16.59 -10.00
CA ARG A 307 -27.73 17.41 -9.01
C ARG A 307 -28.27 18.84 -8.87
N GLY A 308 -28.94 19.37 -9.88
CA GLY A 308 -29.59 20.69 -9.84
C GLY A 308 -30.88 20.77 -9.02
N PHE A 309 -31.45 19.64 -8.59
CA PHE A 309 -32.74 19.58 -7.89
C PHE A 309 -32.66 19.49 -6.35
N LYS A 310 -31.47 19.64 -5.75
CA LYS A 310 -31.29 19.66 -4.28
C LYS A 310 -30.86 21.01 -3.67
N GLU A 311 -30.84 22.08 -4.46
CA GLU A 311 -30.74 23.45 -3.94
C GLU A 311 -32.00 24.25 -4.28
N LYS A 312 -33.08 23.95 -3.56
CA LYS A 312 -34.16 24.87 -3.19
C LYS A 312 -34.84 24.37 -1.92
#